data_AF-A0A9P5YHQ1-F1
#
_entry.id   AF-A0A9P5YHQ1-F1
#
_cell.length_a   1.000
_cell.length_b   1.000
_cell.length_c   1.000
_cell.angle_alpha   90.00
_cell.angle_beta   90.00
_cell.angle_gamma   90.00
#
_symmetry.space_group_name_H-M   'P 1'
#
loop_
_entity.id
_entity.type
_entity.pdbx_description
1 polymer ?
#
loop_
_entity_poly.entity_id
_entity_poly.type
_entity_poly.pdbx_seq_one_letter_code
_entity_poly.pdbx_strand_id
1 'polypeptide(L)'
;MGVPALFRWLSKKYPKIIYPVEEEEEIKVPDEDGNNITIPVNMSQSNPNGIEFDNLYLDMNGIVHPCTHPEGKPAPETEEEMMIEVFKYTERVVNMIRPRKLLFMAIDGVAPRAKMNQQRSRRFRSAQEAKDKEEARKESVAIWECAFYFYLCVHALPDFL
;
A
#
# COMPACT_ATOMS: atom_id res chain seq x y z
N MET A 1 16.82 -5.05 -12.74
CA MET A 1 16.98 -5.06 -11.26
C MET A 1 15.68 -4.51 -10.68
N GLY A 2 15.05 -5.22 -9.74
CA GLY A 2 13.84 -4.71 -9.08
C GLY A 2 14.16 -3.60 -8.08
N VAL A 3 13.17 -2.77 -7.75
CA VAL A 3 13.28 -1.69 -6.75
C VAL A 3 13.91 -2.18 -5.43
N PRO A 4 13.55 -3.35 -4.87
CA PRO A 4 14.14 -3.83 -3.61
C PRO A 4 15.64 -4.14 -3.71
N ALA A 5 16.11 -4.62 -4.86
CA ALA A 5 17.51 -4.97 -5.06
C ALA A 5 18.39 -3.71 -5.13
N LEU A 6 17.91 -2.67 -5.84
CA LEU A 6 18.59 -1.39 -5.90
C LEU A 6 18.60 -0.70 -4.53
N PHE A 7 17.45 -0.68 -3.85
CA PHE A 7 17.34 -0.09 -2.53
C PHE A 7 18.31 -0.74 -1.54
N ARG A 8 18.32 -2.08 -1.45
CA ARG A 8 19.27 -2.82 -0.59
C ARG A 8 20.73 -2.48 -0.89
N TRP A 9 21.09 -2.36 -2.16
CA TRP A 9 22.45 -2.00 -2.56
C TRP A 9 22.81 -0.57 -2.12
N LEU A 10 21.90 0.38 -2.33
CA LEU A 10 22.07 1.77 -1.91
C LEU A 10 22.18 1.90 -0.39
N SER A 11 21.28 1.28 0.38
CA SER A 11 21.32 1.30 1.84
C SER A 11 22.65 0.76 2.39
N LYS A 12 23.19 -0.31 1.78
CA LYS A 12 24.46 -0.91 2.20
C LYS A 12 25.67 -0.04 1.83
N LYS A 13 25.65 0.59 0.66
CA LYS A 13 26.80 1.35 0.14
C LYS A 13 26.85 2.78 0.68
N TYR A 14 25.69 3.42 0.87
CA TYR A 14 25.57 4.80 1.32
C TYR A 14 24.50 4.90 2.41
N PRO A 15 24.81 4.48 3.66
CA PRO A 15 23.81 4.45 4.74
C PRO A 15 23.27 5.84 5.09
N LYS A 16 24.04 6.91 4.84
CA LYS A 16 23.67 8.30 5.13
C LYS A 16 22.66 8.91 4.15
N ILE A 17 22.15 8.18 3.15
CA ILE A 17 21.13 8.75 2.25
C ILE A 17 19.70 8.46 2.72
N ILE A 18 19.53 7.54 3.67
CA ILE A 18 18.22 7.12 4.16
C ILE A 18 18.04 7.71 5.55
N TYR A 19 17.02 8.55 5.69
CA TYR A 19 16.61 9.13 6.95
C TYR A 19 15.16 8.73 7.23
N PRO A 20 14.83 8.36 8.48
CA PRO A 20 13.44 8.22 8.87
C PRO A 20 12.76 9.58 8.77
N VAL A 21 11.49 9.57 8.35
CA VAL A 21 10.66 10.78 8.30
C VAL A 21 9.94 10.89 9.63
N GLU A 22 10.00 12.06 10.25
CA GLU A 22 9.20 12.39 11.43
C GLU A 22 7.83 12.87 10.97
N GLU A 23 6.78 12.21 11.47
CA GLU A 23 5.37 12.48 11.15
C GLU A 23 4.68 13.05 12.41
N GLU A 24 3.95 14.15 12.25
CA GLU A 24 3.05 14.65 13.29
C GLU A 24 1.67 13.98 13.13
N GLU A 25 1.18 13.36 14.19
CA GLU A 25 -0.15 12.75 14.21
C GLU A 25 -1.23 13.73 14.69
N GLU A 26 -2.46 13.51 14.25
CA GLU A 26 -3.62 14.28 14.69
C GLU A 26 -3.88 14.08 16.19
N ILE A 27 -3.91 15.18 16.94
CA ILE A 27 -4.13 15.13 18.39
C ILE A 27 -5.65 15.08 18.62
N LYS A 28 -6.10 14.03 19.31
CA LYS A 28 -7.49 13.92 19.80
C LYS A 28 -7.56 14.50 21.20
N VAL A 29 -8.22 15.65 21.34
CA VAL A 29 -8.42 16.29 22.65
C VAL A 29 -9.89 16.16 23.03
N PRO A 30 -10.20 15.75 24.27
CA PRO A 30 -11.59 15.77 24.76
C PRO A 30 -12.05 17.22 24.95
N ASP A 31 -13.21 17.55 24.41
CA ASP A 31 -13.89 18.83 24.63
C ASP A 31 -14.47 18.94 26.05
N GLU A 32 -14.91 20.14 26.45
CA GLU A 32 -15.60 20.39 27.72
C GLU A 32 -16.86 19.51 27.90
N ASP A 33 -17.47 19.07 26.80
CA ASP A 33 -18.63 18.15 26.76
C ASP A 33 -18.26 16.65 26.62
N GLY A 34 -16.98 16.29 26.68
CA GLY A 34 -16.52 14.89 26.60
C GLY A 34 -16.53 14.28 25.19
N ASN A 35 -16.79 15.08 24.15
CA ASN A 35 -16.64 14.67 22.75
C ASN A 35 -15.17 14.78 22.30
N ASN A 36 -14.67 13.82 21.54
CA ASN A 36 -13.29 13.86 21.02
C ASN A 36 -13.22 14.79 19.81
N ILE A 37 -12.60 15.96 19.96
CA ILE A 37 -12.26 16.84 18.84
C ILE A 37 -10.92 16.39 18.27
N THR A 38 -10.86 16.18 16.95
CA THR A 38 -9.62 15.86 16.26
C THR A 38 -9.01 17.17 15.75
N ILE A 39 -7.86 17.55 16.29
CA ILE A 39 -7.15 18.75 15.86
C ILE A 39 -6.29 18.36 14.63
N PRO A 40 -6.56 18.93 13.44
CA PRO A 40 -5.79 18.62 12.25
C PRO A 40 -4.37 19.18 12.34
N VAL A 41 -3.43 18.51 11.69
CA VAL A 41 -2.02 18.92 11.65
C VAL A 41 -1.89 20.30 10.99
N ASN A 42 -1.26 21.24 11.68
CA ASN A 42 -1.06 22.58 11.14
C ASN A 42 0.16 22.63 10.22
N MET A 43 -0.07 22.44 8.92
CA MET A 43 0.98 22.49 7.88
C MET A 43 1.66 23.88 7.75
N SER A 44 1.13 24.94 8.37
CA SER A 44 1.76 26.27 8.34
C SER A 44 2.97 26.38 9.26
N GLN A 45 3.08 25.49 10.25
CA GLN A 45 4.24 25.42 11.13
C GLN A 45 5.45 24.84 10.38
N SER A 46 6.66 25.10 10.89
CA SER A 46 7.90 24.57 10.32
C SER A 46 7.87 23.05 10.23
N ASN A 47 8.55 22.46 9.25
CA ASN A 47 8.60 21.01 9.10
C ASN A 47 9.35 20.36 10.29
N PRO A 48 8.78 19.32 10.96
CA PRO A 48 9.43 18.63 12.08
C PRO A 48 10.78 18.03 11.71
N ASN A 49 10.97 17.64 10.45
CA ASN A 49 12.24 17.11 9.93
C ASN A 49 13.38 18.14 9.86
N GLY A 50 13.12 19.41 10.23
CA GLY A 50 14.10 20.50 10.23
C GLY A 50 14.51 21.00 8.85
N ILE A 51 13.90 20.46 7.79
CA ILE A 51 14.15 20.81 6.39
C ILE A 51 12.84 21.23 5.75
N GLU A 52 12.83 22.42 5.16
CA GLU A 52 11.69 22.93 4.39
C GLU A 52 11.78 22.49 2.93
N PHE A 53 10.64 22.12 2.36
CA PHE A 53 10.54 21.74 0.96
C PHE A 53 9.70 22.76 0.20
N ASP A 54 10.20 23.22 -0.94
CA ASP A 54 9.46 24.15 -1.80
C ASP A 54 8.47 23.40 -2.71
N ASN A 55 8.96 22.34 -3.36
CA ASN A 55 8.26 21.66 -4.44
C ASN A 55 8.13 20.17 -4.13
N LEU A 56 6.91 19.64 -4.17
CA LEU A 56 6.60 18.23 -4.04
C LEU A 56 6.05 17.70 -5.37
N TYR A 57 6.66 16.63 -5.89
CA TYR A 57 6.22 15.93 -7.09
C TYR A 57 5.69 14.54 -6.70
N LEU A 58 4.41 14.28 -6.97
CA LEU A 58 3.74 13.02 -6.67
C LEU A 58 3.44 12.26 -7.95
N ASP A 59 3.89 10.99 -8.01
CA ASP A 59 3.43 10.03 -9.00
C ASP A 59 2.17 9.33 -8.45
N MET A 60 1.02 9.72 -8.99
CA MET A 60 -0.29 9.22 -8.54
C MET A 60 -0.44 7.71 -8.79
N ASN A 61 0.22 7.14 -9.81
CA ASN A 61 0.15 5.70 -10.02
C ASN A 61 0.81 4.92 -8.89
N GLY A 62 1.85 5.50 -8.27
CA GLY A 62 2.51 4.95 -7.10
C GLY A 62 1.62 4.94 -5.85
N ILE A 63 0.62 5.82 -5.78
CA ILE A 63 -0.33 5.92 -4.67
C ILE A 63 -1.58 5.06 -4.93
N VAL A 64 -2.15 5.15 -6.13
CA VAL A 64 -3.40 4.45 -6.49
C VAL A 64 -3.21 2.93 -6.49
N HIS A 65 -2.05 2.43 -6.90
CA HIS A 65 -1.82 0.98 -6.94
C HIS A 65 -1.86 0.32 -5.54
N PRO A 66 -1.17 0.83 -4.51
CA PRO A 66 -1.35 0.36 -3.13
C PRO A 66 -2.78 0.51 -2.58
N CYS A 67 -3.50 1.59 -2.92
CA CYS A 67 -4.86 1.81 -2.42
C CYS A 67 -5.91 0.87 -3.05
N THR A 68 -5.69 0.42 -4.28
CA THR A 68 -6.59 -0.52 -4.98
C THR A 68 -6.35 -1.98 -4.57
N HIS A 69 -5.13 -2.33 -4.20
CA HIS A 69 -4.74 -3.69 -3.82
C HIS A 69 -3.90 -3.67 -2.54
N PRO A 70 -4.47 -3.28 -1.39
CA PRO A 70 -3.74 -3.20 -0.14
C PRO A 70 -3.31 -4.61 0.33
N GLU A 71 -2.04 -4.78 0.67
CA GLU A 71 -1.55 -6.02 1.27
C GLU A 71 -2.15 -6.17 2.68
N GLY A 72 -3.07 -7.13 2.85
CA GLY A 72 -3.65 -7.48 4.15
C GLY A 72 -4.99 -6.81 4.51
N LYS A 73 -5.59 -6.02 3.61
CA LYS A 73 -6.98 -5.54 3.72
C LYS A 73 -7.81 -6.01 2.52
N PRO A 74 -9.13 -6.19 2.64
CA PRO A 74 -9.97 -6.39 1.47
C PRO A 74 -9.84 -5.20 0.52
N ALA A 75 -9.87 -5.46 -0.78
CA ALA A 75 -9.89 -4.39 -1.77
C ALA A 75 -11.16 -3.55 -1.58
N PRO A 76 -11.09 -2.21 -1.74
CA PRO A 76 -12.27 -1.35 -1.65
C PRO A 76 -13.31 -1.80 -2.68
N GLU A 77 -14.57 -1.88 -2.25
CA GLU A 77 -15.66 -2.39 -3.10
C GLU A 77 -16.18 -1.31 -4.06
N THR A 78 -15.99 -0.04 -3.71
CA THR A 78 -16.49 1.11 -4.46
C THR A 78 -15.37 2.08 -4.86
N GLU A 79 -15.59 2.81 -5.96
CA GLU A 79 -14.68 3.87 -6.41
C GLU A 79 -14.58 5.00 -5.38
N GLU A 80 -15.67 5.30 -4.66
CA GLU A 80 -15.71 6.34 -3.64
C GLU A 80 -14.78 6.01 -2.45
N GLU A 81 -14.83 4.78 -1.94
CA GLU A 81 -13.93 4.32 -0.88
C GLU A 81 -12.47 4.34 -1.32
N MET A 82 -12.20 3.92 -2.57
CA MET A 82 -10.86 3.98 -3.14
C MET A 82 -10.33 5.42 -3.18
N MET A 83 -11.15 6.38 -3.61
CA MET A 83 -10.77 7.79 -3.65
C MET A 83 -10.51 8.33 -2.25
N ILE A 84 -11.32 7.97 -1.25
CA ILE A 84 -11.10 8.35 0.16
C ILE A 84 -9.74 7.84 0.65
N GLU A 85 -9.38 6.60 0.37
CA GLU A 85 -8.08 6.04 0.77
C GLU A 85 -6.91 6.72 0.03
N VAL A 86 -7.07 7.04 -1.26
CA VAL A 86 -6.08 7.81 -2.03
C VAL A 86 -5.91 9.22 -1.43
N PHE A 87 -7.00 9.89 -1.05
CA PHE A 87 -6.94 11.20 -0.40
C PHE A 87 -6.21 11.12 0.94
N LYS A 88 -6.57 10.17 1.81
CA LYS A 88 -5.87 9.97 3.10
C LYS A 88 -4.37 9.74 2.92
N TYR A 89 -3.99 8.91 1.94
CA TYR A 89 -2.57 8.65 1.68
C TYR A 89 -1.85 9.91 1.16
N THR A 90 -2.50 10.64 0.25
CA THR A 90 -1.96 11.89 -0.31
C THR A 90 -1.81 12.95 0.78
N GLU A 91 -2.82 13.12 1.64
CA GLU A 91 -2.80 14.03 2.79
C GLU A 91 -1.67 13.68 3.74
N ARG A 92 -1.48 12.40 4.08
CA ARG A 92 -0.35 11.95 4.89
C ARG A 92 0.99 12.36 4.26
N VAL A 93 1.17 12.16 2.95
CA VAL A 93 2.41 12.54 2.26
C VAL A 93 2.63 14.05 2.26
N VAL A 94 1.59 14.84 2.02
CA VAL A 94 1.67 16.30 2.04
C VAL A 94 1.95 16.82 3.46
N ASN A 95 1.36 16.22 4.49
CA ASN A 95 1.58 16.54 5.90
C ASN A 95 3.05 16.34 6.32
N MET A 96 3.69 15.26 5.82
CA MET A 96 5.09 14.97 6.09
C MET A 96 6.05 15.98 5.45
N ILE A 97 5.76 16.40 4.21
CA ILE A 97 6.71 17.18 3.40
C ILE A 97 6.48 18.69 3.54
N ARG A 98 5.24 19.13 3.74
CA ARG A 98 4.83 20.55 3.87
C ARG A 98 5.37 21.44 2.72
N PRO A 99 5.00 21.20 1.45
CA PRO A 99 5.52 21.99 0.33
C PRO A 99 5.09 23.47 0.43
N ARG A 100 6.05 24.39 0.31
CA ARG A 100 5.80 25.85 0.47
C ARG A 100 5.41 26.57 -0.82
N LYS A 101 5.70 26.01 -1.99
CA LYS A 101 5.50 26.68 -3.29
C LYS A 101 4.66 25.87 -4.26
N LEU A 102 4.99 24.59 -4.46
CA LEU A 102 4.38 23.77 -5.51
C LEU A 102 4.05 22.37 -5.03
N LEU A 103 2.80 21.96 -5.25
CA LEU A 103 2.38 20.57 -5.25
C LEU A 103 2.07 20.16 -6.69
N PHE A 104 2.84 19.24 -7.25
CA PHE A 104 2.66 18.73 -8.60
C PHE A 104 2.23 17.26 -8.54
N MET A 105 1.02 16.96 -8.99
CA MET A 105 0.47 15.60 -9.05
C MET A 105 0.46 15.12 -10.50
N ALA A 106 1.20 14.06 -10.78
CA ALA A 106 1.35 13.48 -12.11
C ALA A 106 0.60 12.14 -12.19
N ILE A 107 -0.27 12.02 -13.19
CA ILE A 107 -0.92 10.75 -13.56
C ILE A 107 -0.33 10.32 -14.90
N ASP A 108 0.11 9.06 -15.05
CA ASP A 108 0.64 8.61 -16.35
C ASP A 108 -0.46 8.68 -17.42
N GLY A 109 -0.20 9.45 -18.48
CA GLY A 109 -0.95 9.41 -19.71
C GLY A 109 -0.49 8.28 -20.65
N VAL A 110 -0.75 8.45 -21.95
CA VAL A 110 -0.32 7.48 -22.96
C VAL A 110 1.21 7.43 -23.03
N ALA A 111 1.76 6.25 -22.78
CA ALA A 111 3.20 6.02 -22.73
C ALA A 111 3.81 5.71 -24.12
N PRO A 112 5.11 5.99 -24.35
CA PRO A 112 5.80 5.65 -25.58
C PRO A 112 5.92 4.13 -25.79
N ARG A 113 6.06 3.70 -27.06
CA ARG A 113 6.02 2.27 -27.48
C ARG A 113 6.97 1.36 -26.70
N ALA A 114 8.16 1.84 -26.33
CA ALA A 114 9.11 1.07 -25.52
C ALA A 114 8.54 0.75 -24.13
N LYS A 115 7.96 1.75 -23.43
CA LYS A 115 7.29 1.58 -22.13
C LYS A 115 6.04 0.71 -22.28
N MET A 116 5.29 0.85 -23.38
CA MET A 116 4.13 -0.02 -23.67
C MET A 116 4.52 -1.50 -23.79
N ASN A 117 5.61 -1.83 -24.49
CA ASN A 117 6.06 -3.22 -24.62
C ASN A 117 6.48 -3.80 -23.26
N GLN A 118 7.16 -3.00 -22.43
CA GLN A 118 7.52 -3.39 -21.07
C GLN A 118 6.28 -3.61 -20.19
N GLN A 119 5.30 -2.68 -20.22
CA GLN A 119 4.03 -2.81 -19.52
C GLN A 119 3.25 -4.04 -19.99
N ARG A 120 3.21 -4.29 -21.31
CA ARG A 120 2.55 -5.47 -21.89
C ARG A 120 3.16 -6.78 -21.40
N SER A 121 4.49 -6.89 -21.40
CA SER A 121 5.20 -8.06 -20.89
C SER A 121 4.95 -8.30 -19.39
N ARG A 122 4.86 -7.22 -18.59
CA ARG A 122 4.52 -7.31 -17.17
C ARG A 122 3.07 -7.79 -16.98
N ARG A 123 2.10 -7.17 -17.64
CA ARG A 123 0.68 -7.54 -17.55
C ARG A 123 0.43 -9.00 -17.96
N PHE A 124 1.13 -9.47 -19.00
CA PHE A 124 1.01 -10.86 -19.44
C PHE A 124 1.51 -11.86 -18.38
N ARG A 125 2.66 -11.56 -17.74
CA ARG A 125 3.19 -12.38 -16.65
C ARG A 125 2.27 -12.41 -15.45
N SER A 126 1.77 -11.25 -15.00
CA SER A 126 0.85 -11.19 -13.87
C SER A 126 -0.47 -11.93 -14.12
N ALA A 127 -0.98 -11.90 -15.37
CA ALA A 127 -2.18 -12.66 -15.73
C ALA A 127 -1.94 -14.18 -15.70
N GLN A 128 -0.74 -14.64 -16.10
CA GLN A 128 -0.37 -16.04 -16.01
C GLN A 128 -0.20 -16.48 -14.54
N GLU A 129 0.56 -15.71 -13.76
CA GLU A 129 0.77 -15.96 -12.32
C GLU A 129 -0.55 -16.01 -11.55
N ALA A 130 -1.53 -15.17 -11.91
CA ALA A 130 -2.86 -15.21 -11.30
C ALA A 130 -3.62 -16.51 -11.58
N LYS A 131 -3.53 -17.04 -12.81
CA LYS A 131 -4.14 -18.34 -13.16
C LYS A 131 -3.47 -19.48 -12.41
N ASP A 132 -2.14 -19.51 -12.42
CA ASP A 132 -1.38 -20.54 -11.75
C ASP A 132 -1.65 -20.54 -10.23
N LYS A 133 -1.82 -19.35 -9.63
CA LYS A 133 -2.20 -19.20 -8.21
C LYS A 133 -3.64 -19.65 -7.92
N GLU A 134 -4.58 -19.42 -8.82
CA GLU A 134 -5.96 -19.90 -8.71
C GLU A 134 -6.01 -21.43 -8.76
N GLU A 135 -5.25 -22.06 -9.65
CA GLU A 135 -5.13 -23.52 -9.76
C GLU A 135 -4.50 -24.12 -8.49
N ALA A 136 -3.36 -23.59 -8.05
CA ALA A 136 -2.72 -24.03 -6.80
C ALA A 136 -3.64 -23.85 -5.57
N ARG A 137 -4.44 -22.77 -5.54
CA ARG A 137 -5.43 -22.57 -4.47
C ARG A 137 -6.48 -23.68 -4.49
N LYS A 138 -7.03 -24.03 -5.65
CA LYS A 138 -8.03 -25.11 -5.77
C LYS A 138 -7.45 -26.46 -5.35
N GLU A 139 -6.22 -26.77 -5.76
CA GLU A 139 -5.53 -27.99 -5.34
C GLU A 139 -5.32 -28.02 -3.83
N SER A 140 -4.89 -26.90 -3.22
CA SER A 140 -4.70 -26.82 -1.78
C SER A 140 -6.00 -27.01 -0.98
N VAL A 141 -7.12 -26.47 -1.48
CA VAL A 141 -8.44 -26.66 -0.86
C VAL A 141 -8.89 -28.10 -0.98
N ALA A 142 -8.72 -28.73 -2.15
CA ALA A 142 -9.07 -30.13 -2.34
C ALA A 142 -8.25 -31.07 -1.44
N ILE A 143 -6.95 -30.81 -1.31
CA ILE A 143 -6.07 -31.54 -0.38
C ILE A 143 -6.54 -31.33 1.07
N TRP A 144 -6.88 -30.10 1.45
CA TRP A 144 -7.35 -29.78 2.79
C TRP A 144 -8.70 -30.46 3.10
N GLU A 145 -9.65 -30.46 2.17
CA GLU A 145 -10.92 -31.18 2.29
C GLU A 145 -10.67 -32.68 2.44
N CYS A 146 -9.84 -33.29 1.59
CA CYS A 146 -9.48 -34.71 1.73
C CYS A 146 -8.80 -35.00 3.08
N ALA A 147 -7.87 -34.16 3.54
CA ALA A 147 -7.21 -34.32 4.82
C ALA A 147 -8.18 -34.14 6.00
N PHE A 148 -9.13 -33.21 5.90
CA PHE A 148 -10.16 -32.99 6.90
C PHE A 148 -11.12 -34.18 6.98
N TYR A 149 -11.59 -34.70 5.84
CA TYR A 149 -12.39 -35.94 5.80
C TYR A 149 -11.62 -37.13 6.37
N PHE A 150 -10.35 -37.27 6.04
CA PHE A 150 -9.51 -38.34 6.59
C PHE A 150 -9.35 -38.22 8.10
N TYR A 151 -9.07 -37.01 8.61
CA TYR A 151 -8.99 -36.73 10.05
C TYR A 151 -10.30 -37.05 10.76
N LEU A 152 -11.44 -36.63 10.19
CA LEU A 152 -12.77 -36.92 10.73
C LEU A 152 -13.04 -38.42 10.77
N CYS A 153 -12.71 -39.17 9.71
CA CYS A 153 -12.86 -40.63 9.69
C CYS A 153 -12.00 -41.30 10.77
N VAL A 154 -10.73 -40.91 10.92
CA VAL A 154 -9.81 -41.52 11.90
C VAL A 154 -10.24 -41.21 13.34
N HIS A 155 -10.73 -40.01 13.61
CA HIS A 155 -11.09 -39.57 14.97
C HIS A 155 -12.57 -39.75 15.35
N ALA A 156 -13.48 -39.97 14.41
CA ALA A 156 -14.90 -40.28 14.69
C ALA A 156 -15.19 -41.79 14.77
N LEU A 157 -14.23 -42.65 14.40
CA LEU A 157 -14.32 -44.10 14.54
C LEU A 157 -14.17 -44.69 15.97
N PRO A 158 -13.59 -44.02 17.00
CA PRO A 158 -13.51 -44.59 18.34
C PRO A 158 -14.82 -44.54 19.16
N ASP A 159 -15.86 -43.84 18.70
CA ASP A 159 -17.15 -43.74 19.42
C ASP A 159 -18.19 -44.80 18.98
N PHE A 160 -17.82 -45.73 18.09
CA PHE A 160 -18.73 -46.72 17.51
C PHE A 160 -18.35 -48.19 17.80
N LEU A 161 -17.46 -48.44 18.76
CA LEU A 161 -17.04 -49.77 19.22
C LEU A 161 -17.09 -49.84 20.75
#